data_AF-A0AAV4BV97-F1
#
_entry.id   AF-A0AAV4BV97-F1
#
_cell.length_a   1.000
_cell.length_b   1.000
_cell.length_c   1.000
_cell.angle_alpha   90.00
_cell.angle_beta   90.00
_cell.angle_gamma   90.00
#
_symmetry.space_group_name_H-M   'P 1'
#
loop_
_entity.id
_entity.type
_entity.pdbx_description
1 polymer ?
#
loop_
_entity_poly.entity_id
_entity_poly.type
_entity_poly.pdbx_seq_one_letter_code
_entity_poly.pdbx_strand_id
1 'polypeptide(L)'
;PAILEHEAIAGLTASKPSGLRGRASSNAKDLEDGKDSQISLDALMRVLNSYMRIVKQHAVDPELVKQIFRQLFYYLCAGALNNLLLRKDMCNWSKGMQIRYNLSHLEQWLRDNSLHEFGAQAALEPIIQASQLLQARKTDSDVESICDMCSKLTTAQIVKILNIYTPVDEFEERVPIAFIRKIQARLKTRDSQQASAASAAGASSSATLLLDTKYSYPVTFPFNPSSVALETISVPEQLHLGFLIRH
;
A
#
# COMPACT_ATOMS: atom_id res chain seq x y z
N PRO A 1 5.64 -9.33 -2.53
CA PRO A 1 6.10 -9.28 -3.92
C PRO A 1 5.87 -7.94 -4.64
N ALA A 2 4.68 -7.68 -5.19
CA ALA A 2 4.47 -6.57 -6.14
C ALA A 2 4.87 -5.17 -5.64
N ILE A 3 4.56 -4.83 -4.37
CA ILE A 3 4.83 -3.50 -3.83
C ILE A 3 6.27 -3.34 -3.34
N LEU A 4 6.81 -4.36 -2.66
CA LEU A 4 8.09 -4.26 -1.93
C LEU A 4 9.30 -4.85 -2.67
N GLU A 5 9.09 -5.93 -3.42
CA GLU A 5 10.17 -6.76 -3.97
C GLU A 5 10.37 -6.54 -5.47
N HIS A 6 9.35 -6.05 -6.19
CA HIS A 6 9.38 -5.78 -7.64
C HIS A 6 10.42 -4.71 -8.02
N GLU A 7 11.56 -5.12 -8.57
CA GLU A 7 12.65 -4.21 -8.97
C GLU A 7 12.47 -3.74 -10.42
N ALA A 8 11.83 -2.59 -10.60
CA ALA A 8 11.64 -1.96 -11.91
C ALA A 8 12.83 -1.08 -12.34
N ILE A 9 13.57 -0.52 -11.37
CA ILE A 9 14.60 0.48 -11.62
C ILE A 9 15.97 -0.20 -11.60
N ALA A 10 16.56 -0.37 -12.77
CA ALA A 10 17.89 -0.96 -12.91
C ALA A 10 18.97 -0.07 -12.27
N GLY A 11 19.89 -0.67 -11.51
CA GLY A 11 21.07 0.01 -10.95
C GLY A 11 20.89 0.60 -9.54
N LEU A 12 19.68 0.61 -8.97
CA LEU A 12 19.42 1.09 -7.60
C LEU A 12 19.90 0.14 -6.49
N THR A 13 20.09 -1.14 -6.79
CA THR A 13 20.56 -2.18 -5.84
C THR A 13 21.99 -2.64 -6.15
N ALA A 14 22.73 -1.87 -6.94
CA ALA A 14 24.08 -2.22 -7.41
C ALA A 14 25.14 -2.03 -6.32
N SER A 15 25.13 -2.91 -5.31
CA SER A 15 26.30 -3.18 -4.46
C SER A 15 26.56 -4.69 -4.39
N LYS A 16 26.77 -5.31 -5.56
CA LYS A 16 27.65 -6.51 -5.58
C LYS A 16 29.08 -5.98 -5.48
N PRO A 17 29.85 -6.33 -4.43
CA PRO A 17 31.25 -5.93 -4.36
C PRO A 17 31.99 -6.54 -5.55
N SER A 18 32.45 -5.68 -6.44
CA SER A 18 33.38 -6.06 -7.50
C SER A 18 34.73 -6.34 -6.83
N GLY A 19 35.15 -7.60 -6.84
CA GLY A 19 36.54 -7.96 -6.60
C GLY A 19 36.76 -9.05 -5.55
N LEU A 20 36.57 -10.32 -5.93
CA LEU A 20 37.49 -11.39 -5.54
C LEU A 20 37.28 -12.60 -6.47
N ARG A 21 38.23 -12.73 -7.41
CA ARG A 21 38.33 -13.82 -8.37
C ARG A 21 38.84 -15.06 -7.63
N GLY A 22 37.99 -16.05 -7.38
CA GLY A 22 38.36 -17.27 -6.67
C GLY A 22 37.49 -18.47 -7.04
N ARG A 23 38.01 -19.26 -8.00
CA ARG A 23 37.78 -20.70 -8.30
C ARG A 23 36.36 -21.27 -8.34
N ALA A 24 36.09 -21.91 -9.47
CA ALA A 24 34.91 -22.71 -9.78
C ALA A 24 34.58 -23.76 -8.70
N SER A 25 33.31 -23.78 -8.29
CA SER A 25 32.61 -24.99 -7.85
C SER A 25 31.15 -24.87 -8.29
N SER A 26 30.66 -25.98 -8.83
CA SER A 26 29.41 -26.18 -9.55
C SER A 26 28.14 -26.02 -8.72
N ASN A 27 27.07 -25.62 -9.42
CA ASN A 27 25.64 -25.51 -9.04
C ASN A 27 25.17 -24.11 -8.68
N ALA A 28 25.07 -23.24 -9.68
CA ALA A 28 24.30 -22.00 -9.61
C ALA A 28 23.06 -22.13 -10.49
N LYS A 29 21.91 -22.31 -9.84
CA LYS A 29 20.57 -22.21 -10.41
C LYS A 29 20.12 -20.74 -10.39
N ASP A 30 21.03 -19.82 -10.76
CA ASP A 30 20.91 -18.37 -10.48
C ASP A 30 20.82 -17.54 -11.77
N LEU A 31 19.84 -17.82 -12.62
CA LEU A 31 19.51 -16.96 -13.78
C LEU A 31 18.01 -16.67 -13.94
N GLU A 32 17.15 -17.07 -12.99
CA GLU A 32 15.69 -16.83 -13.10
C GLU A 32 15.11 -15.83 -12.07
N ASP A 33 15.88 -15.39 -11.07
CA ASP A 33 15.34 -14.60 -9.94
C ASP A 33 14.92 -13.16 -10.34
N GLY A 34 15.43 -12.63 -11.46
CA GLY A 34 15.09 -11.30 -11.96
C GLY A 34 13.77 -11.21 -12.74
N LYS A 35 13.31 -12.32 -13.35
CA LYS A 35 12.07 -12.35 -14.13
C LYS A 35 10.84 -12.40 -13.23
N ASP A 36 10.87 -13.19 -12.17
CA ASP A 36 9.74 -13.33 -11.24
C ASP A 36 9.43 -12.03 -10.49
N SER A 37 10.45 -11.24 -10.17
CA SER A 37 10.28 -9.93 -9.55
C SER A 37 9.57 -8.95 -10.51
N GLN A 38 10.01 -8.84 -11.77
CA GLN A 38 9.37 -7.98 -12.78
C GLN A 38 7.91 -8.40 -13.10
N ILE A 39 7.62 -9.70 -13.09
CA ILE A 39 6.27 -10.22 -13.33
C ILE A 39 5.28 -9.81 -12.22
N SER A 40 5.76 -9.49 -11.02
CA SER A 40 4.89 -9.36 -9.84
C SER A 40 4.00 -8.10 -9.83
N LEU A 41 4.49 -6.93 -10.27
CA LEU A 41 3.67 -5.71 -10.37
C LEU A 41 2.64 -5.83 -11.51
N ASP A 42 3.06 -6.27 -12.69
CA ASP A 42 2.17 -6.51 -13.82
C ASP A 42 1.11 -7.58 -13.52
N ALA A 43 1.45 -8.60 -12.74
CA ALA A 43 0.49 -9.58 -12.26
C ALA A 43 -0.56 -8.94 -11.34
N LEU A 44 -0.15 -8.09 -10.39
CA LEU A 44 -1.09 -7.36 -9.54
C LEU A 44 -2.02 -6.47 -10.38
N MET A 45 -1.48 -5.73 -11.34
CA MET A 45 -2.25 -4.86 -12.24
C MET A 45 -3.25 -5.67 -13.08
N ARG A 46 -2.85 -6.84 -13.60
CA ARG A 46 -3.76 -7.76 -14.31
C ARG A 46 -4.90 -8.25 -13.43
N VAL A 47 -4.63 -8.58 -12.17
CA VAL A 47 -5.67 -9.01 -11.21
C VAL A 47 -6.64 -7.87 -10.92
N LEU A 48 -6.15 -6.65 -10.66
CA LEU A 48 -7.01 -5.47 -10.45
C LEU A 48 -7.90 -5.18 -11.66
N ASN A 49 -7.34 -5.23 -12.87
CA ASN A 49 -8.09 -5.07 -14.11
C ASN A 49 -9.14 -6.18 -14.29
N SER A 50 -8.82 -7.43 -13.95
CA SER A 50 -9.76 -8.53 -14.01
C SER A 50 -10.95 -8.31 -13.07
N TYR A 51 -10.70 -7.92 -11.81
CA TYR A 51 -11.77 -7.59 -10.87
C TYR A 51 -12.63 -6.43 -11.36
N MET A 52 -12.01 -5.36 -11.86
CA MET A 52 -12.73 -4.22 -12.43
C MET A 52 -13.61 -4.63 -13.61
N ARG A 53 -13.12 -5.51 -14.48
CA ARG A 53 -13.90 -6.04 -15.59
C ARG A 53 -15.11 -6.84 -15.11
N ILE A 54 -14.93 -7.72 -14.11
CA ILE A 54 -16.01 -8.54 -13.55
C ILE A 54 -17.11 -7.66 -12.94
N VAL A 55 -16.75 -6.67 -12.10
CA VAL A 55 -17.77 -5.81 -11.47
C VAL A 55 -18.52 -4.97 -12.51
N LYS A 56 -17.83 -4.51 -13.57
CA LYS A 56 -18.48 -3.81 -14.69
C LYS A 56 -19.41 -4.73 -15.49
N GLN A 57 -19.00 -5.96 -15.77
CA GLN A 57 -19.82 -6.95 -16.50
C GLN A 57 -21.10 -7.30 -15.75
N HIS A 58 -21.04 -7.39 -14.42
CA HIS A 58 -22.21 -7.66 -13.58
C HIS A 58 -23.02 -6.41 -13.22
N ALA A 59 -22.72 -5.25 -13.82
CA ALA A 59 -23.40 -3.98 -13.55
C ALA A 59 -23.50 -3.66 -12.05
N VAL A 60 -22.44 -3.97 -11.30
CA VAL A 60 -22.38 -3.68 -9.86
C VAL A 60 -22.48 -2.18 -9.65
N ASP A 61 -23.27 -1.78 -8.64
CA ASP A 61 -23.47 -0.38 -8.27
C ASP A 61 -22.13 0.37 -8.18
N PRO A 62 -21.96 1.52 -8.87
CA PRO A 62 -20.74 2.31 -8.80
C PRO A 62 -20.28 2.66 -7.37
N GLU A 63 -21.21 2.88 -6.45
CA GLU A 63 -20.87 3.14 -5.04
C GLU A 63 -20.31 1.90 -4.35
N LEU A 64 -20.84 0.72 -4.67
CA LEU A 64 -20.30 -0.53 -4.16
C LEU A 64 -18.93 -0.83 -4.78
N VAL A 65 -18.71 -0.52 -6.06
CA VAL A 65 -17.40 -0.65 -6.72
C VAL A 65 -16.35 0.20 -5.99
N LYS A 66 -16.66 1.45 -5.63
CA LYS A 66 -15.75 2.31 -4.86
C LYS A 66 -15.39 1.68 -3.50
N GLN A 67 -16.37 1.16 -2.78
CA GLN A 67 -16.16 0.52 -1.48
C GLN A 67 -15.29 -0.75 -1.60
N ILE A 68 -15.53 -1.58 -2.61
CA ILE A 68 -14.73 -2.78 -2.89
C ILE A 68 -13.26 -2.39 -3.12
N PHE A 69 -12.99 -1.43 -4.00
CA PHE A 69 -11.61 -1.05 -4.32
C PHE A 69 -10.93 -0.29 -3.18
N ARG A 70 -11.67 0.50 -2.40
CA ARG A 70 -11.16 1.07 -1.14
C ARG A 70 -10.69 -0.02 -0.18
N GLN A 71 -11.47 -1.10 -0.04
CA GLN A 71 -11.11 -2.23 0.81
C GLN A 71 -9.89 -3.01 0.27
N LEU A 72 -9.85 -3.26 -1.05
CA LEU A 72 -8.71 -3.94 -1.67
C LEU A 72 -7.40 -3.17 -1.48
N PHE A 73 -7.44 -1.85 -1.66
CA PHE A 73 -6.26 -1.00 -1.49
C PHE A 73 -5.80 -0.91 -0.03
N TYR A 74 -6.74 -0.96 0.91
CA TYR A 74 -6.41 -1.13 2.33
C TYR A 74 -5.66 -2.44 2.58
N TYR A 75 -6.12 -3.57 2.04
CA TYR A 75 -5.42 -4.85 2.20
C TYR A 75 -4.02 -4.84 1.58
N LEU A 76 -3.86 -4.22 0.42
CA LEU A 76 -2.55 -4.03 -0.21
C LEU A 76 -1.61 -3.21 0.69
N CYS A 77 -2.10 -2.09 1.24
CA CYS A 77 -1.35 -1.26 2.16
C CYS A 77 -0.98 -2.00 3.45
N ALA A 78 -1.95 -2.64 4.11
CA ALA A 78 -1.74 -3.39 5.34
C ALA A 78 -0.73 -4.53 5.16
N GLY A 79 -0.87 -5.30 4.08
CA GLY A 79 0.07 -6.36 3.73
C GLY A 79 1.48 -5.83 3.46
N ALA A 80 1.62 -4.77 2.67
CA ALA A 80 2.92 -4.16 2.36
C ALA A 80 3.58 -3.53 3.59
N LEU A 81 2.85 -2.71 4.35
CA LEU A 81 3.40 -2.03 5.52
C LEU A 81 3.79 -3.02 6.61
N ASN A 82 2.98 -4.04 6.88
CA ASN A 82 3.33 -5.05 7.88
C ASN A 82 4.59 -5.82 7.48
N ASN A 83 4.73 -6.20 6.21
CA ASN A 83 5.94 -6.86 5.73
C ASN A 83 7.17 -5.94 5.82
N LEU A 84 7.02 -4.65 5.50
CA LEU A 84 8.09 -3.66 5.65
C LEU A 84 8.54 -3.55 7.12
N LEU A 85 7.60 -3.46 8.06
CA LEU A 85 7.89 -3.32 9.49
C LEU A 85 8.54 -4.56 10.13
N LEU A 86 8.38 -5.73 9.50
CA LEU A 86 8.92 -7.00 9.97
C LEU A 86 10.28 -7.36 9.33
N ARG A 87 10.68 -6.69 8.25
CA ARG A 87 11.84 -7.06 7.43
C ARG A 87 12.87 -5.93 7.32
N LYS A 88 14.02 -6.13 7.96
CA LYS A 88 15.13 -5.16 7.94
C LYS A 88 15.70 -4.92 6.54
N ASP A 89 15.73 -5.94 5.69
CA ASP A 89 16.22 -5.89 4.30
C ASP A 89 15.39 -4.98 3.39
N MET A 90 14.19 -4.57 3.86
CA MET A 90 13.26 -3.72 3.11
C MET A 90 13.33 -2.25 3.53
N CYS A 91 14.12 -1.88 4.54
CA CYS A 91 14.18 -0.52 5.08
C CYS A 91 15.50 0.18 4.73
N ASN A 92 15.61 0.67 3.50
CA ASN A 92 16.71 1.49 3.01
C ASN A 92 16.20 2.50 1.97
N TRP A 93 17.04 3.46 1.58
CA TRP A 93 16.65 4.52 0.66
C TRP A 93 16.19 3.97 -0.70
N SER A 94 16.96 3.04 -1.27
CA SER A 94 16.69 2.40 -2.57
C SER A 94 15.33 1.70 -2.60
N LYS A 95 15.01 0.93 -1.55
CA LYS A 95 13.68 0.31 -1.36
C LYS A 95 12.58 1.36 -1.22
N GLY A 96 12.84 2.48 -0.55
CA GLY A 96 11.91 3.62 -0.51
C GLY A 96 11.55 4.12 -1.91
N MET A 97 12.55 4.33 -2.76
CA MET A 97 12.35 4.78 -4.15
C MET A 97 11.58 3.74 -4.99
N GLN A 98 11.95 2.47 -4.86
CA GLN A 98 11.28 1.36 -5.53
C GLN A 98 9.80 1.23 -5.13
N ILE A 99 9.50 1.26 -3.82
CA ILE A 99 8.13 1.20 -3.31
C ILE A 99 7.33 2.39 -3.83
N ARG A 100 7.90 3.61 -3.81
CA ARG A 100 7.24 4.81 -4.32
C ARG A 100 6.91 4.68 -5.81
N TYR A 101 7.83 4.15 -6.62
CA TYR A 101 7.59 3.89 -8.03
C TYR A 101 6.42 2.91 -8.23
N ASN A 102 6.44 1.77 -7.53
CA ASN A 102 5.39 0.76 -7.62
C ASN A 102 4.01 1.30 -7.18
N LEU A 103 3.98 2.12 -6.13
CA LEU A 103 2.76 2.78 -5.66
C LEU A 103 2.23 3.79 -6.69
N SER A 104 3.09 4.46 -7.46
CA SER A 104 2.65 5.43 -8.47
C SER A 104 1.83 4.79 -9.60
N HIS A 105 2.13 3.52 -9.95
CA HIS A 105 1.31 2.73 -10.88
C HIS A 105 -0.08 2.43 -10.31
N LEU A 106 -0.16 2.10 -9.01
CA LEU A 106 -1.43 1.87 -8.34
C LEU A 106 -2.26 3.15 -8.22
N GLU A 107 -1.63 4.29 -7.91
CA GLU A 107 -2.28 5.60 -7.90
C GLU A 107 -2.78 6.01 -9.29
N GLN A 108 -1.99 5.75 -10.34
CA GLN A 108 -2.41 6.00 -11.71
C GLN A 108 -3.60 5.13 -12.09
N TRP A 109 -3.57 3.84 -11.73
CA TRP A 109 -4.68 2.93 -11.98
C TRP A 109 -5.99 3.39 -11.31
N LEU A 110 -5.91 3.93 -10.09
CA LEU A 110 -7.07 4.52 -9.42
C LEU A 110 -7.59 5.76 -10.16
N ARG A 111 -6.70 6.61 -10.70
CA ARG A 111 -7.11 7.77 -11.51
C ARG A 111 -7.80 7.34 -12.80
N ASP A 112 -7.22 6.38 -13.52
CA ASP A 112 -7.75 5.87 -14.79
C ASP A 112 -9.14 5.23 -14.64
N ASN A 113 -9.47 4.74 -13.44
CA ASN A 113 -10.78 4.16 -13.12
C ASN A 113 -11.69 5.09 -12.31
N SER A 114 -11.34 6.37 -12.14
CA SER A 114 -12.12 7.35 -11.37
C SER A 114 -12.40 6.95 -9.91
N LEU A 115 -11.45 6.25 -9.28
CA LEU A 115 -11.55 5.77 -7.90
C LEU A 115 -10.71 6.59 -6.89
N HIS A 116 -9.91 7.54 -7.36
CA HIS A 116 -8.95 8.28 -6.54
C HIS A 116 -9.59 9.14 -5.42
N GLU A 117 -10.75 9.76 -5.68
CA GLU A 117 -11.43 10.65 -4.73
C GLU A 117 -12.18 9.91 -3.60
N PHE A 118 -12.42 8.59 -3.75
CA PHE A 118 -13.32 7.83 -2.87
C PHE A 118 -12.58 7.08 -1.75
N GLY A 119 -11.47 7.63 -1.29
CA GLY A 119 -10.70 7.10 -0.17
C GLY A 119 -9.85 5.86 -0.48
N ALA A 120 -9.90 5.31 -1.69
CA ALA A 120 -9.02 4.23 -2.11
C ALA A 120 -7.55 4.66 -2.14
N GLN A 121 -7.26 5.88 -2.62
CA GLN A 121 -5.92 6.47 -2.54
C GLN A 121 -5.51 6.72 -1.08
N ALA A 122 -6.43 7.25 -0.26
CA ALA A 122 -6.17 7.48 1.16
C ALA A 122 -5.86 6.19 1.93
N ALA A 123 -6.35 5.04 1.48
CA ALA A 123 -6.02 3.75 2.06
C ALA A 123 -4.56 3.32 1.85
N LEU A 124 -3.87 3.84 0.81
CA LEU A 124 -2.44 3.62 0.57
C LEU A 124 -1.54 4.60 1.32
N GLU A 125 -2.10 5.65 1.90
CA GLU A 125 -1.32 6.73 2.50
C GLU A 125 -0.30 6.27 3.56
N PRO A 126 -0.58 5.26 4.41
CA PRO A 126 0.43 4.75 5.35
C PRO A 126 1.68 4.18 4.66
N ILE A 127 1.54 3.36 3.62
CA ILE A 127 2.72 2.80 2.91
C ILE A 127 3.41 3.87 2.05
N ILE A 128 2.65 4.83 1.52
CA ILE A 128 3.20 6.01 0.83
C ILE A 128 4.11 6.80 1.77
N GLN A 129 3.62 7.17 2.96
CA GLN A 129 4.39 7.92 3.94
C GLN A 129 5.59 7.12 4.46
N ALA A 130 5.45 5.80 4.62
CA ALA A 130 6.58 4.95 4.97
C ALA A 130 7.68 4.99 3.90
N SER A 131 7.31 4.94 2.61
CA SER A 131 8.28 5.05 1.50
C SER A 131 8.97 6.43 1.46
N GLN A 132 8.26 7.49 1.81
CA GLN A 132 8.81 8.84 1.93
C GLN A 132 9.74 8.97 3.13
N LEU A 133 9.39 8.37 4.28
CA LEU A 133 10.23 8.33 5.48
C LEU A 133 11.56 7.62 5.23
N LEU A 134 11.56 6.55 4.41
CA LEU A 134 12.79 5.88 4.00
C LEU A 134 13.69 6.83 3.20
N GLN A 135 13.12 7.66 2.33
CA GLN A 135 13.86 8.60 1.48
C GLN A 135 14.22 9.92 2.16
N ALA A 136 13.56 10.28 3.26
CA ALA A 136 13.76 11.53 3.96
C ALA A 136 15.16 11.60 4.61
N ARG A 137 15.74 12.80 4.58
CA ARG A 137 16.95 13.12 5.34
C ARG A 137 16.67 13.02 6.84
N LYS A 138 17.62 12.46 7.59
CA LYS A 138 17.47 12.17 9.03
C LYS A 138 18.30 13.16 9.87
N THR A 139 18.22 14.45 9.55
CA THR A 139 18.93 15.50 10.29
C THR A 139 18.00 16.18 11.29
N ASP A 140 18.58 16.84 12.31
CA ASP A 140 17.79 17.49 13.36
C ASP A 140 16.80 18.55 12.83
N SER A 141 17.12 19.24 11.73
CA SER A 141 16.22 20.20 11.09
C SER A 141 15.03 19.54 10.40
N ASP A 142 15.12 18.24 10.06
CA ASP A 142 14.06 17.51 9.37
C ASP A 142 13.03 16.90 10.34
N VAL A 143 13.26 16.97 11.67
CA VAL A 143 12.39 16.34 12.68
C VAL A 143 10.94 16.77 12.55
N GLU A 144 10.69 18.08 12.42
CA GLU A 144 9.34 18.62 12.31
C GLU A 144 8.68 18.21 10.99
N SER A 145 9.38 18.39 9.87
CA SER A 145 8.89 18.00 8.56
C SER A 145 8.53 16.51 8.48
N ILE A 146 9.35 15.62 9.07
CA ILE A 146 9.06 14.19 9.11
C ILE A 146 7.80 13.89 9.94
N CYS A 147 7.62 14.56 11.09
CA CYS A 147 6.46 14.36 11.94
C CYS A 147 5.15 14.80 11.27
N ASP A 148 5.21 15.87 10.49
CA ASP A 148 4.05 16.41 9.75
C ASP A 148 3.74 15.56 8.51
N MET A 149 4.78 15.13 7.78
CA MET A 149 4.64 14.23 6.64
C MET A 149 4.03 12.88 7.05
N CYS A 150 4.46 12.30 8.18
CA CYS A 150 4.02 10.97 8.63
C CYS A 150 2.72 11.03 9.45
N SER A 151 1.71 11.72 8.95
CA SER A 151 0.42 11.94 9.63
C SER A 151 -0.51 10.71 9.70
N LYS A 152 -0.31 9.73 8.80
CA LYS A 152 -1.08 8.47 8.73
C LYS A 152 -0.33 7.26 9.30
N LEU A 153 0.87 7.48 9.85
CA LEU A 153 1.64 6.48 10.57
C LEU A 153 1.56 6.71 12.08
N THR A 154 1.50 5.60 12.83
CA THR A 154 1.58 5.65 14.29
C THR A 154 3.01 5.94 14.74
N THR A 155 3.16 6.47 15.96
CA THR A 155 4.46 6.70 16.56
C THR A 155 5.30 5.42 16.62
N ALA A 156 4.67 4.28 16.92
CA ALA A 156 5.32 2.98 16.93
C ALA A 156 5.87 2.58 15.55
N GLN A 157 5.11 2.83 14.48
CA GLN A 157 5.51 2.52 13.10
C GLN A 157 6.70 3.36 12.65
N ILE A 158 6.64 4.68 12.86
CA ILE A 158 7.73 5.62 12.48
C ILE A 158 9.02 5.21 13.20
N VAL A 159 8.93 5.00 14.52
CA VAL A 159 10.07 4.57 15.33
C VAL A 159 10.62 3.22 14.89
N LYS A 160 9.74 2.26 14.55
CA LYS A 160 10.18 0.95 14.07
C LYS A 160 10.96 1.07 12.77
N ILE A 161 10.45 1.80 11.78
CA ILE A 161 11.11 2.03 10.49
C ILE A 161 12.49 2.66 10.69
N LEU A 162 12.57 3.72 11.50
CA LEU A 162 13.85 4.39 11.79
C LEU A 162 14.87 3.47 12.49
N ASN A 163 14.42 2.57 13.37
CA ASN A 163 15.31 1.65 14.07
C ASN A 163 15.84 0.51 13.19
N ILE A 164 15.01 0.00 12.28
CA ILE A 164 15.40 -1.11 11.38
C ILE A 164 16.02 -0.61 10.07
N TYR A 165 16.15 0.71 9.89
CA TYR A 165 16.79 1.30 8.72
C TYR A 165 18.24 0.81 8.58
N THR A 166 18.52 0.15 7.46
CA THR A 166 19.85 -0.38 7.13
C THR A 166 20.42 0.36 5.93
N PRO A 167 21.42 1.24 6.13
CA PRO A 167 22.15 1.86 5.01
C PRO A 167 22.73 0.81 4.07
N VAL A 168 22.56 0.99 2.77
CA VAL A 168 23.11 0.08 1.74
C VAL A 168 24.19 0.74 0.88
N ASP A 169 24.15 2.08 0.77
CA ASP A 169 25.10 2.90 0.01
C ASP A 169 26.08 3.63 0.93
N GLU A 170 27.27 3.97 0.43
CA GLU A 170 28.31 4.74 1.13
C GLU A 170 27.85 6.17 1.46
N PHE A 171 26.85 6.67 0.73
CA PHE A 171 26.23 7.98 0.96
C PHE A 171 25.10 7.94 2.00
N GLU A 172 24.77 6.75 2.55
CA GLU A 172 23.76 6.60 3.59
C GLU A 172 24.40 6.39 4.97
N GLU A 173 23.95 7.17 5.94
CA GLU A 173 24.33 6.98 7.34
C GLU A 173 23.23 6.28 8.13
N ARG A 174 23.65 5.51 9.14
CA ARG A 174 22.72 4.89 10.08
C ARG A 174 22.00 5.97 10.88
N VAL A 175 20.69 5.82 11.05
CA VAL A 175 19.88 6.76 11.83
C VAL A 175 20.43 6.87 13.26
N PRO A 176 20.82 8.08 13.72
CA PRO A 176 21.32 8.27 15.08
C PRO A 176 20.22 8.03 16.13
N ILE A 177 20.55 7.36 17.23
CA ILE A 177 19.59 7.12 18.34
C ILE A 177 19.07 8.45 18.92
N ALA A 178 19.91 9.49 18.95
CA ALA A 178 19.52 10.82 19.39
C ALA A 178 18.40 11.42 18.51
N PHE A 179 18.48 11.23 17.20
CA PHE A 179 17.45 11.67 16.26
C PHE A 179 16.12 10.92 16.50
N ILE A 180 16.16 9.60 16.70
CA ILE A 180 14.97 8.80 17.00
C ILE A 180 14.29 9.29 18.28
N ARG A 181 15.07 9.62 19.33
CA ARG A 181 14.54 10.18 20.58
C ARG A 181 13.85 11.54 20.37
N LYS A 182 14.38 12.40 19.50
CA LYS A 182 13.76 13.69 19.16
C LYS A 182 12.44 13.51 18.43
N ILE A 183 12.39 12.61 17.43
CA ILE A 183 11.15 12.22 16.73
C ILE A 183 10.13 11.70 17.74
N GLN A 184 10.52 10.78 18.63
CA GLN A 184 9.63 10.27 19.68
C GLN A 184 9.07 11.37 20.59
N ALA A 185 9.91 12.33 21.01
CA ALA A 185 9.48 13.43 21.85
C ALA A 185 8.46 14.33 21.12
N ARG A 186 8.72 14.68 19.86
CA ARG A 186 7.82 15.51 19.06
C ARG A 186 6.48 14.81 18.74
N LEU A 187 6.54 13.51 18.44
CA LEU A 187 5.35 12.71 18.16
C LEU A 187 4.48 12.48 19.41
N LYS A 188 5.08 12.39 20.61
CA LYS A 188 4.30 12.38 21.86
C LYS A 188 3.46 13.65 22.03
N THR A 189 4.03 14.81 21.72
CA THR A 189 3.29 16.08 21.76
C THR A 189 2.14 16.07 20.75
N ARG A 190 2.40 15.59 19.52
CA ARG A 190 1.38 15.45 18.47
C ARG A 190 0.25 14.52 18.91
N ASP A 191 0.58 13.35 19.45
CA ASP A 191 -0.39 12.35 19.88
C ASP A 191 -1.24 12.89 21.05
N SER A 192 -0.66 13.64 21.99
CA SER A 192 -1.39 14.32 23.06
C SER A 192 -2.35 15.40 22.54
N GLN A 193 -1.91 16.19 21.55
CA GLN A 193 -2.76 17.20 20.89
C GLN A 193 -3.92 16.54 20.14
N GLN A 194 -3.65 15.46 19.40
CA GLN A 194 -4.67 14.69 18.70
C GLN A 194 -5.64 14.01 19.68
N ALA A 195 -5.16 13.48 20.81
CA ALA A 195 -6.02 12.88 21.84
C ALA A 195 -6.95 13.92 22.48
N SER A 196 -6.48 15.14 22.71
CA SER A 196 -7.31 16.24 23.23
C SER A 196 -8.39 16.71 22.24
N ALA A 197 -8.13 16.56 20.93
CA ALA A 197 -9.13 16.82 19.89
C ALA A 197 -10.07 15.62 19.65
N ALA A 198 -9.57 14.39 19.82
CA ALA A 198 -10.28 13.14 19.56
C ALA A 198 -11.10 12.64 20.75
N SER A 199 -11.07 13.28 21.92
CA SER A 199 -12.02 12.98 23.01
C SER A 199 -13.49 13.25 22.63
N ALA A 200 -13.75 13.84 21.45
CA ALA A 200 -15.07 13.92 20.81
C ALA A 200 -15.39 12.76 19.83
N ALA A 201 -14.41 11.95 19.43
CA ALA A 201 -14.55 10.87 18.45
C ALA A 201 -13.67 9.66 18.87
N GLY A 202 -14.23 8.78 19.70
CA GLY A 202 -13.51 7.72 20.42
C GLY A 202 -12.73 6.70 19.58
N ALA A 203 -11.48 7.02 19.24
CA ALA A 203 -10.51 6.06 18.70
C ALA A 203 -9.09 6.36 19.20
N SER A 204 -8.59 5.53 20.13
CA SER A 204 -7.21 5.53 20.61
C SER A 204 -6.33 4.63 19.71
N SER A 205 -5.67 5.20 18.69
CA SER A 205 -4.90 4.46 17.68
C SER A 205 -3.37 4.64 17.77
N SER A 206 -2.84 5.25 18.83
CA SER A 206 -1.41 5.63 18.92
C SER A 206 -0.43 4.45 19.09
N ALA A 207 -0.88 3.28 19.58
CA ALA A 207 0.00 2.19 20.01
C ALA A 207 0.16 1.02 19.03
N THR A 208 -0.68 0.89 18.00
CA THR A 208 -0.64 -0.28 17.11
C THR A 208 0.55 -0.20 16.15
N LEU A 209 1.41 -1.23 16.19
CA LEU A 209 2.55 -1.36 15.29
C LEU A 209 2.10 -1.87 13.91
N LEU A 210 1.33 -2.95 13.88
CA LEU A 210 0.84 -3.56 12.64
C LEU A 210 -0.57 -3.08 12.32
N LEU A 211 -0.86 -2.96 11.02
CA LEU A 211 -2.22 -2.76 10.54
C LEU A 211 -3.00 -4.08 10.61
N ASP A 212 -4.28 -4.01 10.95
CA ASP A 212 -5.15 -5.18 11.01
C ASP A 212 -5.52 -5.65 9.58
N THR A 213 -4.92 -6.74 9.14
CA THR A 213 -5.19 -7.31 7.81
C THR A 213 -6.60 -7.90 7.67
N LYS A 214 -7.35 -8.05 8.77
CA LYS A 214 -8.73 -8.54 8.77
C LYS A 214 -9.76 -7.41 8.85
N TYR A 215 -9.31 -6.16 9.02
CA TYR A 215 -10.21 -5.01 9.09
C TYR A 215 -10.99 -4.85 7.79
N SER A 216 -12.29 -4.61 7.92
CA SER A 216 -13.19 -4.29 6.82
C SER A 216 -13.91 -2.97 7.10
N TYR A 217 -13.91 -2.07 6.12
CA TYR A 217 -14.73 -0.86 6.18
C TYR A 217 -16.23 -1.25 6.24
N PRO A 218 -17.04 -0.53 7.03
CA PRO A 218 -18.49 -0.72 7.00
C PRO A 218 -19.03 -0.49 5.59
N VAL A 219 -19.79 -1.46 5.08
CA VAL A 219 -20.37 -1.40 3.74
C VAL A 219 -21.73 -0.70 3.80
N THR A 220 -21.99 0.18 2.85
CA THR A 220 -23.28 0.85 2.65
C THR A 220 -23.84 0.52 1.28
N PHE A 221 -25.17 0.45 1.20
CA PHE A 221 -25.90 0.22 -0.05
C PHE A 221 -26.84 1.40 -0.26
N PRO A 222 -26.37 2.51 -0.85
CA PRO A 222 -27.26 3.63 -1.15
C PRO A 222 -28.34 3.18 -2.13
N PHE A 223 -29.49 3.84 -2.07
CA PHE A 223 -30.53 3.60 -3.05
C PHE A 223 -30.06 4.07 -4.43
N ASN A 224 -30.11 3.16 -5.40
CA ASN A 224 -29.76 3.41 -6.79
C ASN A 224 -30.90 2.90 -7.69
N PRO A 225 -31.78 3.78 -8.21
CA PRO A 225 -32.94 3.37 -8.97
C PRO A 225 -32.55 2.79 -10.33
N SER A 226 -33.24 1.72 -10.73
CA SER A 226 -33.10 1.15 -12.08
C SER A 226 -33.98 1.88 -13.07
N SER A 227 -33.46 2.18 -14.26
CA SER A 227 -34.23 2.71 -15.40
C SER A 227 -34.95 1.61 -16.19
N VAL A 228 -34.79 0.34 -15.80
CA VAL A 228 -35.39 -0.80 -16.50
C VAL A 228 -36.91 -0.79 -16.28
N ALA A 229 -37.64 -0.62 -17.38
CA ALA A 229 -39.08 -0.79 -17.44
C ALA A 229 -39.45 -2.28 -17.30
N LEU A 230 -40.14 -2.66 -16.22
CA LEU A 230 -40.49 -4.06 -15.92
C LEU A 230 -41.40 -4.66 -17.01
N GLU A 231 -42.22 -3.84 -17.66
CA GLU A 231 -43.04 -4.16 -18.81
C GLU A 231 -42.26 -4.45 -20.09
N THR A 232 -40.93 -4.28 -20.10
CA THR A 232 -40.06 -4.65 -21.23
C THR A 232 -39.24 -5.93 -21.00
N ILE A 233 -39.18 -6.44 -19.76
CA ILE A 233 -38.37 -7.61 -19.43
C ILE A 233 -38.95 -8.89 -20.03
N SER A 234 -38.12 -9.64 -20.75
CA SER A 234 -38.41 -11.00 -21.22
C SER A 234 -37.51 -12.03 -20.52
N VAL A 235 -38.04 -13.23 -20.31
CA VAL A 235 -37.30 -14.34 -19.68
C VAL A 235 -36.71 -15.21 -20.79
N PRO A 236 -35.37 -15.38 -20.86
CA PRO A 236 -34.75 -16.27 -21.83
C PRO A 236 -35.14 -17.74 -21.63
N GLU A 237 -35.39 -18.46 -22.73
CA GLU A 237 -35.79 -19.87 -22.70
C GLU A 237 -34.75 -20.79 -22.03
N GLN A 238 -33.47 -20.41 -22.09
CA GLN A 238 -32.34 -21.13 -21.50
C GLN A 238 -32.41 -21.20 -19.97
N LEU A 239 -33.21 -20.33 -19.33
CA LEU A 239 -33.43 -20.37 -17.89
C LEU A 239 -34.43 -21.46 -17.48
N HIS A 240 -35.09 -22.11 -18.44
CA HIS A 240 -36.08 -23.18 -18.21
C HIS A 240 -37.22 -22.76 -17.26
N LEU A 241 -37.63 -21.49 -17.33
CA LEU A 241 -38.68 -20.89 -16.50
C LEU A 241 -40.05 -20.81 -17.21
N GLY A 242 -40.37 -21.77 -18.07
CA GLY A 242 -41.60 -21.77 -18.88
C GLY A 242 -42.91 -21.87 -18.09
N PHE A 243 -42.83 -22.17 -16.79
CA PHE A 243 -43.99 -22.17 -15.89
C PHE A 243 -44.39 -20.75 -15.42
N LEU A 244 -43.54 -19.73 -15.63
CA LEU A 244 -43.85 -18.35 -15.28
C LEU A 244 -44.78 -17.71 -16.32
N ILE A 245 -45.86 -17.11 -15.84
CA ILE A 245 -46.83 -16.38 -16.68
C ILE A 245 -46.62 -14.89 -16.42
N ARG A 246 -46.40 -14.13 -17.51
CA ARG A 246 -46.32 -12.67 -17.44
C ARG A 246 -47.73 -12.09 -17.44
N HIS A 247 -48.08 -11.35 -16.40
CA HIS A 247 -49.33 -10.60 -16.27
C HIS A 247 -49.13 -9.13 -16.63
#